data_AF-A0A8C5CC45-F1
#
_entry.id   AF-A0A8C5CC45-F1
#
_cell.length_a   1.000
_cell.length_b   1.000
_cell.length_c   1.000
_cell.angle_alpha   90.00
_cell.angle_beta   90.00
_cell.angle_gamma   90.00
#
_symmetry.space_group_name_H-M   'P 1'
#
loop_
_entity.id
_entity.type
_entity.pdbx_description
1 polymer ?
#
loop_
_entity_poly.entity_id
_entity_poly.type
_entity_poly.pdbx_seq_one_letter_code
_entity_poly.pdbx_strand_id
1 'polypeptide(L)'
;MEKRDGHAATTEYPHPFIHRVRLPTAHRIKGIILGSVLFPLRLVVVVLLFLLMWPIAMLRTAGLSEEELSRPIRGWRCWLLHAMMLSINRVMFFTLGFVWIEVKGRRADVKEAPALVVAPHSSFLDMVILMPTQLATVVSRSENVNLPVIGALLGFNQSVVVSRKDPESRRKAVTQIKERLTSNGYWPQMLIFPEGTTTNGTVLMKFKPGAFLAGGPVQPVLLSYPNKLVRVHTHKTHTPLWHTMSQFYTRVTVEYLPVYTPSQEEKDDPNLYANNVQKLMASCLGLPATDYVMEGRVPVRKLGGLSLPVEPPAKAALSLLRRDGVCVAEALAALRGVLDARLSGALGLKAGPEELAAMLCLEQPLTAGQICALYTKDNTVDLRHLYLSLSTASGFTAFKSILHVAFNMFDPECRGHLPAEALSGLMGALLGAAQRDTAQLYAAASRDDQLTEEDLLRVLTTHPTYQVVVNQYLKPEEAGSPPPCSSSTNGKAVNNNRNMSNGNTTPSSNKKTD
;
A
#
# COMPACT_ATOMS: atom_id res chain seq x y z
N MET A 1 43.08 21.98 -3.70
CA MET A 1 42.16 22.07 -4.85
C MET A 1 41.83 20.64 -5.24
N GLU A 2 40.84 20.04 -4.58
CA GLU A 2 40.40 18.68 -4.89
C GLU A 2 38.89 18.62 -4.60
N LYS A 3 38.15 18.18 -5.62
CA LYS A 3 36.72 18.37 -5.78
C LYS A 3 35.94 17.56 -4.74
N ARG A 4 35.07 18.27 -4.01
CA ARG A 4 33.88 17.69 -3.37
C ARG A 4 32.93 17.21 -4.47
N ASP A 5 32.93 15.92 -4.77
CA ASP A 5 31.84 15.29 -5.50
C ASP A 5 30.63 15.15 -4.56
N GLY A 6 29.82 16.21 -4.52
CA GLY A 6 28.48 16.19 -3.96
C GLY A 6 27.53 15.45 -4.91
N HIS A 7 27.54 14.12 -4.84
CA HIS A 7 26.41 13.31 -5.28
C HIS A 7 25.78 12.69 -4.03
N ALA A 8 24.78 13.38 -3.49
CA ALA A 8 23.85 12.75 -2.54
C ALA A 8 23.05 11.70 -3.30
N ALA A 9 23.62 10.50 -3.45
CA ALA A 9 22.91 9.32 -3.91
C ALA A 9 21.80 9.02 -2.89
N THR A 10 20.58 9.49 -3.16
CA THR A 10 19.42 9.15 -2.34
C THR A 10 19.11 7.68 -2.54
N THR A 11 19.38 6.88 -1.52
CA THR A 11 19.23 5.42 -1.48
C THR A 11 17.83 5.02 -1.92
N GLU A 12 17.72 4.39 -3.10
CA GLU A 12 16.47 3.81 -3.57
C GLU A 12 16.19 2.56 -2.72
N TYR A 13 15.29 2.70 -1.73
CA TYR A 13 14.96 1.60 -0.84
C TYR A 13 14.13 0.53 -1.59
N PRO A 14 14.29 -0.75 -1.24
CA PRO A 14 13.54 -1.82 -1.87
C PRO A 14 12.03 -1.61 -1.67
N HIS A 15 11.26 -1.89 -2.71
CA HIS A 15 9.81 -1.67 -2.71
C HIS A 15 9.14 -2.41 -1.52
N PRO A 16 8.44 -1.71 -0.59
CA PRO A 16 7.89 -2.31 0.63
C PRO A 16 6.78 -3.35 0.38
N PHE A 17 6.14 -3.25 -0.80
CA PHE A 17 5.11 -4.07 -1.49
C PHE A 17 5.47 -5.40 -2.15
N ILE A 18 6.69 -5.46 -2.67
CA ILE A 18 7.00 -6.39 -3.76
C ILE A 18 8.12 -7.29 -3.26
N HIS A 19 7.82 -8.57 -3.18
CA HIS A 19 8.80 -9.58 -2.81
C HIS A 19 8.77 -10.70 -3.84
N ARG A 20 9.70 -10.64 -4.80
CA ARG A 20 9.88 -11.72 -5.78
C ARG A 20 10.70 -12.84 -5.13
N VAL A 21 10.03 -13.82 -4.55
CA VAL A 21 10.72 -15.03 -4.06
C VAL A 21 11.10 -15.89 -5.26
N ARG A 22 12.39 -15.87 -5.66
CA ARG A 22 12.92 -16.89 -6.56
C ARG A 22 13.23 -18.15 -5.78
N LEU A 23 12.25 -19.05 -5.71
CA LEU A 23 12.45 -20.38 -5.14
C LEU A 23 13.22 -21.27 -6.12
N PRO A 24 14.32 -21.94 -5.69
CA PRO A 24 14.96 -23.00 -6.46
C PRO A 24 13.97 -24.11 -6.80
N THR A 25 14.12 -24.76 -7.95
CA THR A 25 13.20 -25.82 -8.42
C THR A 25 13.02 -26.94 -7.39
N ALA A 26 14.09 -27.34 -6.70
CA ALA A 26 14.02 -28.34 -5.63
C ALA A 26 13.09 -27.93 -4.47
N HIS A 27 13.13 -26.64 -4.06
CA HIS A 27 12.24 -26.12 -3.01
C HIS A 27 10.78 -26.03 -3.48
N ARG A 28 10.56 -25.76 -4.77
CA ARG A 28 9.22 -25.80 -5.36
C ARG A 28 8.65 -27.21 -5.38
N ILE A 29 9.43 -28.20 -5.84
CA ILE A 29 9.02 -29.60 -5.86
C ILE A 29 8.74 -30.11 -4.45
N LYS A 30 9.65 -29.85 -3.50
CA LYS A 30 9.44 -30.18 -2.08
C LYS A 30 8.18 -29.53 -1.52
N GLY A 31 7.95 -28.25 -1.83
CA GLY A 31 6.76 -27.52 -1.41
C GLY A 31 5.46 -28.05 -2.03
N ILE A 32 5.50 -28.59 -3.25
CA ILE A 32 4.34 -29.20 -3.90
C ILE A 32 4.03 -30.57 -3.27
N ILE A 33 5.03 -31.45 -3.14
CA ILE A 33 4.86 -32.79 -2.56
C ILE A 33 4.40 -32.69 -1.11
N LEU A 34 5.05 -31.83 -0.33
CA LEU A 34 4.72 -31.70 1.08
C LEU A 34 3.43 -30.91 1.29
N GLY A 35 3.21 -29.89 0.47
CA GLY A 35 2.01 -29.07 0.53
C GLY A 35 0.75 -29.85 0.17
N SER A 36 0.79 -30.76 -0.81
CA SER A 36 -0.39 -31.56 -1.17
C SER A 36 -0.93 -32.42 -0.03
N VAL A 37 -0.06 -32.81 0.93
CA VAL A 37 -0.43 -33.61 2.10
C VAL A 37 -0.66 -32.73 3.33
N LEU A 38 0.32 -31.89 3.71
CA LEU A 38 0.27 -31.12 4.96
C LEU A 38 -0.75 -29.98 4.90
N PHE A 39 -0.88 -29.31 3.77
CA PHE A 39 -1.78 -28.16 3.66
C PHE A 39 -3.24 -28.52 3.93
N PRO A 40 -3.87 -29.49 3.23
CA PRO A 40 -5.28 -29.79 3.47
C PRO A 40 -5.51 -30.31 4.89
N LEU A 41 -4.61 -31.18 5.40
CA LEU A 41 -4.71 -31.70 6.76
C LEU A 41 -4.67 -30.57 7.80
N ARG A 42 -3.66 -29.70 7.73
CA ARG A 42 -3.52 -28.57 8.67
C ARG A 42 -4.65 -27.57 8.50
N LEU A 43 -5.14 -27.35 7.29
CA LEU A 43 -6.27 -26.44 7.04
C LEU A 43 -7.53 -26.94 7.72
N VAL A 44 -7.84 -28.23 7.61
CA VAL A 44 -8.98 -28.84 8.32
C VAL A 44 -8.83 -28.66 9.82
N VAL A 45 -7.67 -28.99 10.40
CA VAL A 45 -7.43 -28.84 11.84
C VAL A 45 -7.56 -27.37 12.27
N VAL A 46 -6.97 -26.42 11.53
CA VAL A 46 -7.07 -24.98 11.83
C VAL A 46 -8.52 -24.50 11.78
N VAL A 47 -9.31 -24.92 10.78
CA VAL A 47 -10.73 -24.59 10.70
C VAL A 47 -11.50 -25.13 11.91
N LEU A 48 -11.25 -26.38 12.30
CA LEU A 48 -11.88 -26.97 13.50
C LEU A 48 -11.50 -26.22 14.77
N LEU A 49 -10.24 -25.81 14.92
CA LEU A 49 -9.79 -25.00 16.06
C LEU A 49 -10.45 -23.62 16.09
N PHE A 50 -10.61 -22.95 14.93
CA PHE A 50 -11.36 -21.69 14.85
C PHE A 50 -12.83 -21.87 15.24
N LEU A 51 -13.48 -22.95 14.79
CA LEU A 51 -14.84 -23.28 15.18
C LEU A 51 -14.97 -23.60 16.68
N LEU A 52 -13.94 -24.19 17.29
CA LEU A 52 -13.88 -24.41 18.74
C LEU A 52 -13.67 -23.10 19.52
N MET A 53 -12.85 -22.19 19.01
CA MET A 53 -12.61 -20.89 19.64
C MET A 53 -13.86 -19.99 19.63
N TRP A 54 -14.71 -20.11 18.61
CA TRP A 54 -15.89 -19.27 18.44
C TRP A 54 -16.86 -19.30 19.64
N PRO A 55 -17.39 -20.44 20.11
CA PRO A 55 -18.28 -20.47 21.26
C PRO A 55 -17.59 -20.01 22.56
N ILE A 56 -16.30 -20.28 22.73
CA ILE A 56 -15.52 -19.79 23.88
C ILE A 56 -15.44 -18.26 23.85
N ALA A 57 -15.21 -17.70 22.67
CA ALA A 57 -15.17 -16.26 22.45
C ALA A 57 -16.51 -15.60 22.76
N MET A 58 -17.62 -16.19 22.28
CA MET A 58 -18.97 -15.72 22.56
C MET A 58 -19.32 -15.84 24.04
N LEU A 59 -18.96 -16.95 24.70
CA LEU A 59 -19.23 -17.16 26.12
C LEU A 59 -18.55 -16.11 27.02
N ARG A 60 -17.40 -15.58 26.60
CA ARG A 60 -16.71 -14.52 27.35
C ARG A 60 -17.51 -13.22 27.38
N THR A 61 -18.24 -12.91 26.32
CA THR A 61 -19.04 -11.67 26.19
C THR A 61 -20.52 -11.89 26.44
N ALA A 62 -20.98 -13.14 26.51
CA ALA A 62 -22.38 -13.50 26.64
C ALA A 62 -23.01 -12.94 27.93
N GLY A 63 -24.14 -12.24 27.77
CA GLY A 63 -24.92 -11.67 28.86
C GLY A 63 -24.31 -10.43 29.51
N LEU A 64 -23.30 -9.80 28.88
CA LEU A 64 -22.76 -8.51 29.30
C LEU A 64 -23.41 -7.37 28.52
N SER A 65 -23.75 -6.29 29.22
CA SER A 65 -24.20 -5.03 28.61
C SER A 65 -23.04 -4.31 27.90
N GLU A 66 -23.37 -3.34 27.04
CA GLU A 66 -22.34 -2.50 26.40
C GLU A 66 -21.51 -1.71 27.41
N GLU A 67 -22.11 -1.30 28.54
CA GLU A 67 -21.40 -0.61 29.61
C GLU A 67 -20.39 -1.52 30.29
N GLU A 68 -20.74 -2.79 30.55
CA GLU A 68 -19.80 -3.76 31.13
C GLU A 68 -18.66 -4.10 30.16
N LEU A 69 -18.95 -4.21 28.86
CA LEU A 69 -17.94 -4.42 27.82
C LEU A 69 -17.01 -3.22 27.63
N SER A 70 -17.45 -2.02 28.04
CA SER A 70 -16.62 -0.81 28.08
C SER A 70 -15.58 -0.84 29.20
N ARG A 71 -15.58 -1.85 30.08
CA ARG A 71 -14.60 -2.05 31.15
C ARG A 71 -13.85 -3.38 30.95
N PRO A 72 -12.63 -3.56 31.50
CA PRO A 72 -11.90 -4.83 31.42
C PRO A 72 -12.71 -5.98 32.01
N ILE A 73 -12.90 -7.06 31.25
CA ILE A 73 -13.57 -8.28 31.73
C ILE A 73 -12.69 -8.94 32.80
N ARG A 74 -13.25 -9.14 33.99
CA ARG A 74 -12.58 -9.74 35.17
C ARG A 74 -13.30 -11.02 35.64
N GLY A 75 -12.74 -11.67 36.65
CA GLY A 75 -13.34 -12.86 37.27
C GLY A 75 -13.15 -14.14 36.45
N TRP A 76 -14.09 -15.08 36.56
CA TRP A 76 -14.00 -16.42 35.98
C TRP A 76 -13.94 -16.45 34.46
N ARG A 77 -14.70 -15.55 33.80
CA ARG A 77 -14.66 -15.38 32.34
C ARG A 77 -13.26 -14.98 31.87
N CYS A 78 -12.50 -14.27 32.71
CA CYS A 78 -11.13 -13.91 32.42
C CYS A 78 -10.21 -15.11 32.66
N TRP A 79 -10.05 -15.61 33.90
CA TRP A 79 -9.01 -16.61 34.17
C TRP A 79 -9.23 -17.95 33.45
N LEU A 80 -10.46 -18.45 33.35
CA LEU A 80 -10.77 -19.73 32.71
C LEU A 80 -10.70 -19.64 31.19
N LEU A 81 -11.51 -18.75 30.60
CA LEU A 81 -11.63 -18.68 29.13
C LEU A 81 -10.36 -18.11 28.49
N HIS A 82 -9.60 -17.26 29.19
CA HIS A 82 -8.27 -16.82 28.74
C HIS A 82 -7.28 -17.97 28.68
N ALA A 83 -7.20 -18.81 29.72
CA ALA A 83 -6.33 -19.98 29.73
C ALA A 83 -6.70 -20.99 28.62
N MET A 84 -8.00 -21.24 28.41
CA MET A 84 -8.49 -22.08 27.31
C MET A 84 -8.09 -21.50 25.95
N MET A 85 -8.32 -20.20 25.73
CA MET A 85 -7.99 -19.53 24.48
C MET A 85 -6.49 -19.53 24.20
N LEU A 86 -5.66 -19.32 25.22
CA LEU A 86 -4.20 -19.37 25.11
C LEU A 86 -3.74 -20.79 24.74
N SER A 87 -4.32 -21.81 25.35
CA SER A 87 -4.03 -23.22 25.04
C SER A 87 -4.41 -23.58 23.61
N ILE A 88 -5.59 -23.17 23.15
CA ILE A 88 -6.05 -23.42 21.78
C ILE A 88 -5.19 -22.66 20.76
N ASN A 89 -4.82 -21.40 21.04
CA ASN A 89 -3.88 -20.66 20.20
C ASN A 89 -2.53 -21.38 20.09
N ARG A 90 -2.01 -21.95 21.19
CA ARG A 90 -0.76 -22.72 21.17
C ARG A 90 -0.86 -23.92 20.24
N VAL A 91 -1.95 -24.67 20.31
CA VAL A 91 -2.22 -25.82 19.42
C VAL A 91 -2.38 -25.38 17.97
N MET A 92 -3.07 -24.25 17.72
CA MET A 92 -3.26 -23.69 16.39
C MET A 92 -1.92 -23.31 15.75
N PHE A 93 -1.07 -22.55 16.44
CA PHE A 93 0.23 -22.16 15.91
C PHE A 93 1.19 -23.34 15.78
N PHE A 94 1.15 -24.31 16.70
CA PHE A 94 1.86 -25.58 16.56
C PHE A 94 1.43 -26.31 15.26
N THR A 95 0.13 -26.39 15.00
CA THR A 95 -0.44 -27.00 13.77
C THR A 95 0.02 -26.27 12.51
N LEU A 96 0.12 -24.95 12.56
CA LEU A 96 0.66 -24.11 11.46
C LEU A 96 2.17 -24.27 11.25
N GLY A 97 2.86 -25.06 12.09
CA GLY A 97 4.29 -25.34 12.00
C GLY A 97 5.18 -24.49 12.90
N PHE A 98 4.61 -23.59 13.71
CA PHE A 98 5.34 -22.79 14.70
C PHE A 98 5.59 -23.59 15.98
N VAL A 99 6.42 -24.63 15.87
CA VAL A 99 6.76 -25.52 16.99
C VAL A 99 7.49 -24.76 18.10
N TRP A 100 8.42 -23.88 17.70
CA TRP A 100 9.24 -23.10 18.62
C TRP A 100 9.14 -21.60 18.31
N ILE A 101 8.73 -20.83 19.32
CA ILE A 101 8.72 -19.37 19.32
C ILE A 101 9.89 -18.97 20.21
N GLU A 102 10.97 -18.49 19.62
CA GLU A 102 12.12 -18.03 20.36
C GLU A 102 11.81 -16.65 20.94
N VAL A 103 11.88 -16.52 22.26
CA VAL A 103 11.66 -15.25 22.96
C VAL A 103 12.98 -14.74 23.49
N LYS A 104 13.36 -13.53 23.10
CA LYS A 104 14.54 -12.81 23.56
C LYS A 104 14.12 -11.57 24.37
N GLY A 105 14.89 -11.23 25.39
CA GLY A 105 14.59 -10.11 26.27
C GLY A 105 13.44 -10.38 27.25
N ARG A 106 13.13 -9.37 28.07
CA ARG A 106 12.07 -9.43 29.09
C ARG A 106 10.86 -8.64 28.61
N ARG A 107 9.68 -9.27 28.64
CA ARG A 107 8.42 -8.54 28.50
C ARG A 107 8.21 -7.63 29.72
N ALA A 108 7.96 -6.36 29.45
CA ALA A 108 7.65 -5.36 30.47
C ALA A 108 6.26 -5.59 31.05
N ASP A 109 6.10 -5.29 32.34
CA ASP A 109 4.79 -5.26 32.97
C ASP A 109 3.92 -4.15 32.37
N VAL A 110 2.60 -4.29 32.48
CA VAL A 110 1.65 -3.28 31.97
C VAL A 110 1.86 -1.89 32.58
N LYS A 111 2.36 -1.80 33.82
CA LYS A 111 2.69 -0.52 34.46
C LYS A 111 3.99 0.09 33.97
N GLU A 112 4.94 -0.74 33.55
CA GLU A 112 6.23 -0.27 32.99
C GLU A 112 6.05 0.22 31.54
N ALA A 113 5.28 -0.53 30.75
CA ALA A 113 4.96 -0.18 29.36
C ALA A 113 3.56 -0.67 28.99
N PRO A 114 2.53 0.20 29.00
CA PRO A 114 1.16 -0.20 28.68
C PRO A 114 0.96 -0.57 27.20
N ALA A 115 1.88 -0.15 26.31
CA ALA A 115 1.87 -0.50 24.89
C ALA A 115 3.08 -1.35 24.49
N LEU A 116 2.82 -2.43 23.76
CA LEU A 116 3.79 -3.18 22.97
C LEU A 116 3.71 -2.70 21.51
N VAL A 117 4.81 -2.14 21.02
CA VAL A 117 4.91 -1.64 19.64
C VAL A 117 5.66 -2.69 18.82
N VAL A 118 4.96 -3.36 17.90
CA VAL A 118 5.50 -4.55 17.21
C VAL A 118 5.84 -4.24 15.76
N ALA A 119 7.04 -4.62 15.30
CA ALA A 119 7.46 -4.48 13.91
C ALA A 119 8.55 -5.52 13.54
N PRO A 120 8.72 -5.86 12.26
CA PRO A 120 7.88 -5.49 11.12
C PRO A 120 6.52 -6.23 11.16
N HIS A 121 5.47 -5.58 10.66
CA HIS A 121 4.19 -6.23 10.38
C HIS A 121 4.27 -6.88 9.00
N SER A 122 4.62 -8.17 8.94
CA SER A 122 4.88 -8.89 7.69
C SER A 122 3.73 -9.80 7.23
N SER A 123 2.82 -10.19 8.12
CA SER A 123 1.79 -11.18 7.80
C SER A 123 0.62 -11.15 8.79
N PHE A 124 -0.53 -11.70 8.39
CA PHE A 124 -1.60 -12.04 9.34
C PHE A 124 -1.12 -13.06 10.39
N LEU A 125 -0.09 -13.85 10.08
CA LEU A 125 0.55 -14.79 10.99
C LEU A 125 1.32 -14.10 12.12
N ASP A 126 1.58 -12.80 12.03
CA ASP A 126 2.23 -12.04 13.11
C ASP A 126 1.44 -12.09 14.41
N MET A 127 0.14 -12.42 14.35
CA MET A 127 -0.68 -12.71 15.52
C MET A 127 -0.14 -13.87 16.37
N VAL A 128 0.86 -14.64 15.90
CA VAL A 128 1.66 -15.55 16.74
C VAL A 128 2.25 -14.84 17.96
N ILE A 129 2.48 -13.53 17.86
CA ILE A 129 2.93 -12.68 18.98
C ILE A 129 1.94 -12.68 20.16
N LEU A 130 0.65 -12.97 19.94
CA LEU A 130 -0.35 -13.01 21.00
C LEU A 130 -0.04 -14.08 22.04
N MET A 131 0.71 -15.13 21.69
CA MET A 131 1.13 -16.16 22.62
C MET A 131 2.09 -15.62 23.70
N PRO A 132 3.29 -15.10 23.35
CA PRO A 132 4.21 -14.56 24.34
C PRO A 132 3.70 -13.27 25.01
N THR A 133 2.75 -12.56 24.40
CA THR A 133 2.14 -11.36 25.01
C THR A 133 0.88 -11.63 25.83
N GLN A 134 0.53 -12.89 26.11
CA GLN A 134 -0.66 -13.26 26.92
C GLN A 134 -1.96 -12.62 26.38
N LEU A 135 -2.19 -12.79 25.08
CA LEU A 135 -3.35 -12.28 24.34
C LEU A 135 -3.58 -10.77 24.57
N ALA A 136 -2.51 -9.97 24.50
CA ALA A 136 -2.55 -8.52 24.59
C ALA A 136 -3.65 -7.92 23.68
N THR A 137 -4.22 -6.79 24.10
CA THR A 137 -5.34 -6.18 23.38
C THR A 137 -4.90 -5.52 22.09
N VAL A 138 -5.53 -5.86 20.96
CA VAL A 138 -5.12 -5.36 19.63
C VAL A 138 -6.01 -4.24 19.10
N VAL A 139 -5.51 -3.55 18.09
CA VAL A 139 -6.29 -2.63 17.24
C VAL A 139 -6.64 -3.33 15.92
N SER A 140 -7.91 -3.37 15.55
CA SER A 140 -8.40 -4.09 14.36
C SER A 140 -9.29 -3.22 13.48
N ARG A 141 -9.37 -3.56 12.19
CA ARG A 141 -10.23 -2.85 11.23
C ARG A 141 -11.70 -3.22 11.46
N SER A 142 -12.60 -2.27 11.26
CA SER A 142 -14.04 -2.49 11.40
C SER A 142 -14.58 -3.60 10.50
N GLU A 143 -14.00 -3.81 9.32
CA GLU A 143 -14.43 -4.88 8.41
C GLU A 143 -14.23 -6.29 9.01
N ASN A 144 -13.27 -6.46 9.93
CA ASN A 144 -13.00 -7.75 10.56
C ASN A 144 -14.07 -8.14 11.60
N VAL A 145 -14.84 -7.17 12.10
CA VAL A 145 -15.91 -7.41 13.08
C VAL A 145 -17.09 -8.15 12.47
N ASN A 146 -17.31 -7.97 11.17
CA ASN A 146 -18.43 -8.60 10.44
C ASN A 146 -18.19 -10.09 10.14
N LEU A 147 -16.97 -10.60 10.38
CA LEU A 147 -16.65 -12.00 10.19
C LEU A 147 -17.06 -12.80 11.44
N PRO A 148 -17.84 -13.89 11.36
CA PRO A 148 -18.41 -14.55 12.54
C PRO A 148 -17.38 -14.94 13.61
N VAL A 149 -16.35 -15.71 13.22
CA VAL A 149 -15.33 -16.19 14.16
C VAL A 149 -14.33 -15.08 14.53
N ILE A 150 -13.89 -14.29 13.55
CA ILE A 150 -12.89 -13.23 13.80
C ILE A 150 -13.48 -12.11 14.65
N GLY A 151 -14.72 -11.68 14.39
CA GLY A 151 -15.44 -10.69 15.18
C GLY A 151 -15.64 -11.16 16.63
N ALA A 152 -15.99 -12.42 16.83
CA ALA A 152 -16.06 -13.02 18.17
C ALA A 152 -14.72 -12.97 18.91
N LEU A 153 -13.61 -13.30 18.23
CA LEU A 153 -12.26 -13.23 18.81
C LEU A 153 -11.82 -11.80 19.15
N LEU A 154 -12.20 -10.82 18.33
CA LEU A 154 -11.98 -9.40 18.61
C LEU A 154 -12.77 -8.94 19.84
N GLY A 155 -14.02 -9.39 19.97
CA GLY A 155 -14.84 -9.17 21.17
C GLY A 155 -14.22 -9.80 22.42
N PHE A 156 -13.75 -11.05 22.32
CA PHE A 156 -13.05 -11.75 23.40
C PHE A 156 -11.83 -10.97 23.91
N ASN A 157 -11.04 -10.40 23.00
CA ASN A 157 -9.84 -9.62 23.30
C ASN A 157 -10.14 -8.17 23.73
N GLN A 158 -11.41 -7.75 23.68
CA GLN A 158 -11.87 -6.36 23.84
C GLN A 158 -11.11 -5.39 22.93
N SER A 159 -10.85 -5.80 21.68
CA SER A 159 -10.03 -5.05 20.73
C SER A 159 -10.61 -3.67 20.40
N VAL A 160 -9.73 -2.69 20.15
CA VAL A 160 -10.13 -1.37 19.66
C VAL A 160 -10.41 -1.47 18.17
N VAL A 161 -11.60 -1.05 17.74
CA VAL A 161 -12.05 -1.13 16.35
C VAL A 161 -11.88 0.22 15.66
N VAL A 162 -11.32 0.23 14.45
CA VAL A 162 -11.12 1.44 13.67
C VAL A 162 -11.60 1.28 12.22
N SER A 163 -12.44 2.21 11.75
CA SER A 163 -12.78 2.38 10.35
C SER A 163 -11.86 3.39 9.69
N ARG A 164 -11.23 2.99 8.58
CA ARG A 164 -10.39 3.90 7.78
C ARG A 164 -11.19 4.87 6.94
N LYS A 165 -12.47 4.56 6.69
CA LYS A 165 -13.36 5.39 5.87
C LYS A 165 -13.98 6.51 6.69
N ASP A 166 -14.23 6.25 7.98
CA ASP A 166 -14.88 7.18 8.88
C ASP A 166 -13.87 7.96 9.76
N PRO A 167 -13.75 9.29 9.62
CA PRO A 167 -12.93 10.13 10.50
C PRO A 167 -13.33 10.07 11.97
N GLU A 168 -14.61 9.97 12.29
CA GLU A 168 -15.10 9.93 13.67
C GLU A 168 -14.70 8.62 14.35
N SER A 169 -14.86 7.49 13.66
CA SER A 169 -14.34 6.19 14.13
C SER A 169 -12.84 6.25 14.43
N ARG A 170 -12.02 6.95 13.62
CA ARG A 170 -10.59 7.13 13.92
C ARG A 170 -10.34 7.95 15.17
N ARG A 171 -11.08 9.05 15.37
CA ARG A 171 -11.00 9.89 16.57
C ARG A 171 -11.38 9.08 17.81
N LYS A 172 -12.49 8.34 17.76
CA LYS A 172 -12.94 7.46 18.86
C LYS A 172 -11.89 6.39 19.20
N ALA A 173 -11.31 5.74 18.19
CA ALA A 173 -10.26 4.74 18.41
C ALA A 173 -9.02 5.35 19.09
N VAL A 174 -8.61 6.55 18.68
CA VAL A 174 -7.50 7.29 19.31
C VAL A 174 -7.81 7.61 20.77
N THR A 175 -9.02 8.09 21.07
CA THR A 175 -9.44 8.36 22.45
C THR A 175 -9.40 7.10 23.31
N GLN A 176 -9.94 5.99 22.82
CA GLN A 176 -9.91 4.69 23.53
C GLN A 176 -8.49 4.18 23.74
N ILE A 177 -7.61 4.31 22.73
CA ILE A 177 -6.19 3.95 22.87
C ILE A 177 -5.55 4.78 23.98
N LYS A 178 -5.73 6.10 23.97
CA LYS A 178 -5.16 6.99 24.98
C LYS A 178 -5.64 6.63 26.38
N GLU A 179 -6.96 6.48 26.56
CA GLU A 179 -7.57 6.10 27.84
C GLU A 179 -6.99 4.80 28.40
N ARG A 180 -6.87 3.76 27.56
CA ARG A 180 -6.35 2.45 27.97
C ARG A 180 -4.87 2.51 28.34
N LEU A 181 -4.07 3.25 27.56
CA LEU A 181 -2.64 3.41 27.81
C LEU A 181 -2.36 4.22 29.08
N THR A 182 -3.20 5.18 29.43
CA THR A 182 -3.05 5.99 30.65
C THR A 182 -3.77 5.41 31.86
N SER A 183 -4.29 4.19 31.77
CA SER A 183 -5.14 3.58 32.80
C SER A 183 -4.38 3.00 34.02
N ASN A 184 -3.07 3.20 34.09
CA ASN A 184 -2.19 2.72 35.17
C ASN A 184 -2.37 1.21 35.49
N GLY A 185 -2.47 0.39 34.44
CA GLY A 185 -2.64 -1.06 34.55
C GLY A 185 -4.07 -1.53 34.85
N TYR A 186 -5.06 -0.65 34.84
CA TYR A 186 -6.47 -1.06 34.90
C TYR A 186 -6.87 -1.87 33.67
N TRP A 187 -6.47 -1.42 32.48
CA TRP A 187 -6.60 -2.17 31.22
C TRP A 187 -5.40 -3.09 30.98
N PRO A 188 -5.62 -4.25 30.32
CA PRO A 188 -4.53 -5.09 29.84
C PRO A 188 -3.61 -4.37 28.87
N GLN A 189 -2.36 -4.83 28.81
CA GLN A 189 -1.35 -4.32 27.88
C GLN A 189 -1.85 -4.40 26.43
N MET A 190 -1.66 -3.32 25.68
CA MET A 190 -2.07 -3.26 24.28
C MET A 190 -0.94 -3.64 23.35
N LEU A 191 -1.28 -4.20 22.20
CA LEU A 191 -0.35 -4.56 21.14
C LEU A 191 -0.72 -3.80 19.86
N ILE A 192 0.23 -3.03 19.35
CA ILE A 192 0.01 -2.15 18.21
C ILE A 192 1.10 -2.38 17.17
N PHE A 193 0.69 -2.63 15.91
CA PHE A 193 1.56 -2.57 14.75
C PHE A 193 1.51 -1.16 14.15
N PRO A 194 2.49 -0.28 14.44
CA PRO A 194 2.42 1.14 14.10
C PRO A 194 2.51 1.40 12.59
N GLU A 195 3.01 0.46 11.78
CA GLU A 195 2.96 0.53 10.30
C GLU A 195 1.51 0.63 9.80
N GLY A 196 0.57 0.03 10.52
CA GLY A 196 -0.86 0.00 10.17
C GLY A 196 -1.15 -0.76 8.88
N THR A 197 -0.23 -1.57 8.36
CA THR A 197 -0.41 -2.45 7.20
C THR A 197 0.65 -3.56 7.24
N THR A 198 0.44 -4.63 6.48
CA THR A 198 1.45 -5.68 6.29
C THR A 198 2.39 -5.35 5.13
N THR A 199 3.70 -5.59 5.28
CA THR A 199 4.75 -5.38 4.27
C THR A 199 5.63 -6.63 4.06
N ASN A 200 6.70 -6.55 3.26
CA ASN A 200 7.63 -7.67 3.04
C ASN A 200 8.71 -7.76 4.13
N GLY A 201 8.72 -6.83 5.08
CA GLY A 201 9.76 -6.74 6.10
C GLY A 201 11.17 -6.50 5.53
N THR A 202 11.29 -5.92 4.33
CA THR A 202 12.60 -5.48 3.77
C THR A 202 12.95 -4.05 4.17
N VAL A 203 11.96 -3.28 4.59
CA VAL A 203 12.07 -1.92 5.12
C VAL A 203 11.04 -1.77 6.25
N LEU A 204 11.26 -0.83 7.18
CA LEU A 204 10.20 -0.40 8.09
C LEU A 204 9.48 0.82 7.50
N MET A 205 8.16 0.67 7.32
CA MET A 205 7.27 1.77 6.94
C MET A 205 7.23 2.83 8.03
N LYS A 206 6.84 4.05 7.67
CA LYS A 206 6.63 5.13 8.63
C LYS A 206 5.59 4.74 9.67
N PHE A 207 5.95 4.89 10.94
CA PHE A 207 5.06 4.58 12.05
C PHE A 207 3.97 5.65 12.18
N LYS A 208 2.74 5.20 12.42
CA LYS A 208 1.62 6.08 12.73
C LYS A 208 1.68 6.51 14.19
N PRO A 209 1.35 7.78 14.50
CA PRO A 209 1.50 8.32 15.85
C PRO A 209 0.50 7.75 16.86
N GLY A 210 -0.52 6.99 16.44
CA GLY A 210 -1.64 6.56 17.30
C GLY A 210 -1.24 5.89 18.62
N ALA A 211 -0.19 5.06 18.62
CA ALA A 211 0.34 4.42 19.83
C ALA A 211 1.10 5.38 20.77
N PHE A 212 1.57 6.50 20.22
CA PHE A 212 2.50 7.44 20.83
C PHE A 212 1.79 8.70 21.37
N LEU A 213 0.55 8.95 20.94
CA LEU A 213 -0.31 10.08 21.38
C LEU A 213 -0.55 10.14 22.90
N ALA A 214 -0.38 9.02 23.60
CA ALA A 214 -0.52 8.97 25.06
C ALA A 214 0.67 9.57 25.80
N GLY A 215 1.82 9.79 25.13
CA GLY A 215 3.04 10.33 25.75
C GLY A 215 3.67 9.43 26.82
N GLY A 216 3.21 8.18 26.92
CA GLY A 216 3.68 7.19 27.88
C GLY A 216 4.81 6.30 27.36
N PRO A 217 5.44 5.51 28.24
CA PRO A 217 6.45 4.54 27.84
C PRO A 217 5.85 3.44 26.95
N VAL A 218 6.62 2.99 25.97
CA VAL A 218 6.26 1.86 25.10
C VAL A 218 7.38 0.82 25.13
N GLN A 219 7.04 -0.44 24.91
CA GLN A 219 8.04 -1.48 24.71
C GLN A 219 8.09 -1.86 23.22
N PRO A 220 9.18 -1.56 22.51
CA PRO A 220 9.37 -2.05 21.15
C PRO A 220 9.60 -3.57 21.16
N VAL A 221 8.95 -4.27 20.22
CA VAL A 221 9.05 -5.72 20.05
C VAL A 221 9.35 -6.03 18.58
N LEU A 222 10.45 -6.76 18.36
CA LEU A 222 10.90 -7.14 17.03
C LEU A 222 10.38 -8.54 16.68
N LEU A 223 9.75 -8.65 15.51
CA LEU A 223 9.38 -9.93 14.92
C LEU A 223 10.36 -10.29 13.80
N SER A 224 10.97 -11.47 13.88
CA SER A 224 11.86 -11.96 12.83
C SER A 224 11.51 -13.37 12.40
N TYR A 225 11.30 -13.53 11.09
CA TYR A 225 11.11 -14.81 10.42
C TYR A 225 12.38 -15.15 9.62
N PRO A 226 13.20 -16.12 10.05
CA PRO A 226 14.39 -16.53 9.31
C PRO A 226 14.03 -17.11 7.93
N ASN A 227 12.85 -17.71 7.79
CA ASN A 227 12.38 -18.20 6.51
C ASN A 227 11.69 -17.08 5.72
N LYS A 228 12.33 -16.66 4.62
CA LYS A 228 11.81 -15.64 3.68
C LYS A 228 10.47 -16.03 3.05
N LEU A 229 10.06 -17.31 3.10
CA LEU A 229 8.79 -17.81 2.59
C LEU A 229 7.57 -17.45 3.44
N VAL A 230 7.79 -17.15 4.73
CA VAL A 230 6.74 -16.78 5.69
C VAL A 230 6.42 -15.29 5.59
N ARG A 231 7.28 -14.50 4.92
CA ARG A 231 7.05 -13.08 4.65
C ARG A 231 6.02 -12.95 3.53
N VAL A 232 4.76 -12.74 3.94
CA VAL A 232 3.57 -12.83 3.09
C VAL A 232 3.21 -11.45 2.55
N HIS A 233 3.22 -11.28 1.22
CA HIS A 233 2.58 -10.13 0.61
C HIS A 233 1.12 -10.35 0.26
N THR A 234 0.31 -9.39 0.70
CA THR A 234 -1.12 -9.21 0.42
C THR A 234 -1.35 -8.70 -1.01
N HIS A 235 -1.45 -9.63 -1.96
CA HIS A 235 -2.33 -9.49 -3.14
C HIS A 235 -2.91 -10.83 -3.60
N LYS A 236 -2.29 -11.95 -3.19
CA LYS A 236 -2.81 -13.32 -3.37
C LYS A 236 -2.69 -14.07 -2.05
N THR A 237 -3.74 -14.04 -1.23
CA THR A 237 -3.78 -14.64 0.13
C THR A 237 -3.47 -16.14 0.16
N HIS A 238 -3.74 -16.86 -0.92
CA HIS A 238 -3.58 -18.32 -0.99
C HIS A 238 -2.12 -18.80 -1.02
N THR A 239 -1.24 -18.10 -1.74
CA THR A 239 0.14 -18.56 -1.98
C THR A 239 0.99 -18.61 -0.68
N PRO A 240 0.93 -17.59 0.18
CA PRO A 240 1.81 -17.54 1.35
C PRO A 240 1.30 -18.40 2.52
N LEU A 241 -0.02 -18.56 2.64
CA LEU A 241 -0.63 -19.54 3.55
C LEU A 241 -0.22 -20.96 3.15
N TRP A 242 -0.30 -21.28 1.85
CA TRP A 242 0.20 -22.54 1.30
C TRP A 242 1.65 -22.77 1.70
N HIS A 243 2.54 -21.82 1.42
CA HIS A 243 3.96 -22.00 1.71
C HIS A 243 4.25 -22.22 3.19
N THR A 244 3.60 -21.48 4.09
CA THR A 244 3.79 -21.63 5.54
C THR A 244 3.27 -22.98 6.02
N MET A 245 2.03 -23.33 5.67
CA MET A 245 1.41 -24.58 6.12
C MET A 245 2.03 -25.82 5.48
N SER A 246 2.73 -25.66 4.35
CA SER A 246 3.50 -26.72 3.72
C SER A 246 4.89 -26.92 4.36
N GLN A 247 5.35 -26.07 5.29
CA GLN A 247 6.62 -26.31 5.98
C GLN A 247 6.44 -27.26 7.15
N PHE A 248 7.36 -28.22 7.34
CA PHE A 248 7.38 -29.02 8.57
C PHE A 248 7.57 -28.17 9.83
N TYR A 249 8.47 -27.19 9.73
CA TYR A 249 8.88 -26.34 10.85
C TYR A 249 9.06 -24.89 10.38
N THR A 250 8.47 -23.97 11.15
CA THR A 250 8.62 -22.53 10.99
C THR A 250 9.13 -21.95 12.29
N ARG A 251 10.31 -21.32 12.24
CA ARG A 251 10.86 -20.55 13.37
C ARG A 251 10.34 -19.11 13.30
N VAL A 252 10.07 -18.54 14.45
CA VAL A 252 9.84 -17.11 14.65
C VAL A 252 10.61 -16.68 15.88
N THR A 253 11.25 -15.52 15.81
CA THR A 253 11.90 -14.88 16.94
C THR A 253 11.10 -13.66 17.33
N VAL A 254 10.80 -13.56 18.62
CA VAL A 254 10.15 -12.42 19.27
C VAL A 254 11.18 -11.82 20.20
N GLU A 255 11.64 -10.60 19.91
CA GLU A 255 12.65 -9.93 20.72
C GLU A 255 12.07 -8.67 21.36
N TYR A 256 12.00 -8.69 22.69
CA TYR A 256 11.60 -7.55 23.50
C TYR A 256 12.79 -6.63 23.71
N LEU A 257 12.71 -5.42 23.16
CA LEU A 257 13.70 -4.38 23.43
C LEU A 257 13.46 -3.76 24.82
N PRO A 258 14.45 -3.03 25.38
CA PRO A 258 14.23 -2.23 26.58
C PRO A 258 13.05 -1.27 26.43
N VAL A 259 12.38 -0.97 27.53
CA VAL A 259 11.28 0.00 27.55
C VAL A 259 11.79 1.35 27.09
N TYR A 260 11.12 1.92 26.09
CA TYR A 260 11.40 3.24 25.57
C TYR A 260 10.56 4.26 26.33
N THR A 261 11.23 5.19 27.01
CA THR A 261 10.58 6.29 27.72
C THR A 261 10.75 7.57 26.90
N PRO A 262 9.65 8.25 26.52
CA PRO A 262 9.75 9.42 25.67
C PRO A 262 10.33 10.62 26.44
N SER A 263 11.18 11.39 25.75
CA SER A 263 11.62 12.72 26.15
C SER A 263 10.46 13.72 26.16
N GLN A 264 10.69 14.92 26.71
CA GLN A 264 9.65 15.96 26.71
C GLN A 264 9.27 16.39 25.28
N GLU A 265 10.25 16.56 24.39
CA GLU A 265 10.02 16.88 22.98
C GLU A 265 9.16 15.83 22.26
N GLU A 266 9.38 14.55 22.56
CA GLU A 266 8.61 13.44 21.99
C GLU A 266 7.18 13.34 22.56
N LYS A 267 6.97 13.79 23.80
CA LYS A 267 5.62 13.92 24.36
C LYS A 267 4.83 15.03 23.68
N ASP A 268 5.52 16.11 23.31
CA ASP A 268 4.93 17.28 22.66
C ASP A 268 4.73 17.03 21.14
N ASP A 269 5.60 16.25 20.50
CA ASP A 269 5.46 15.77 19.11
C ASP A 269 5.39 14.23 19.01
N PRO A 270 4.18 13.65 18.96
CA PRO A 270 3.96 12.22 18.78
C PRO A 270 4.50 11.65 17.46
N ASN A 271 4.69 12.47 16.41
CA ASN A 271 5.30 12.01 15.17
C ASN A 271 6.81 11.84 15.33
N LEU A 272 7.47 12.76 16.04
CA LEU A 272 8.87 12.63 16.42
C LEU A 272 9.08 11.37 17.26
N TYR A 273 8.22 11.13 18.25
CA TYR A 273 8.27 9.91 19.07
C TYR A 273 8.15 8.65 18.22
N ALA A 274 7.13 8.58 17.34
CA ALA A 274 6.94 7.46 16.44
C ALA A 274 8.16 7.21 15.54
N ASN A 275 8.77 8.29 15.04
CA ASN A 275 9.92 8.24 14.13
C ASN A 275 11.19 7.78 14.84
N ASN A 276 11.43 8.22 16.07
CA ASN A 276 12.58 7.78 16.87
C ASN A 276 12.48 6.30 17.25
N VAL A 277 11.28 5.84 17.65
CA VAL A 277 11.04 4.41 17.92
C VAL A 277 11.18 3.58 16.64
N GLN A 278 10.69 4.07 15.49
CA GLN A 278 10.91 3.41 14.20
C GLN A 278 12.40 3.27 13.89
N LYS A 279 13.19 4.34 14.04
CA LYS A 279 14.65 4.33 13.78
C LYS A 279 15.39 3.38 14.72
N LEU A 280 15.01 3.33 16.00
CA LEU A 280 15.55 2.37 16.96
C LEU A 280 15.26 0.92 16.53
N MET A 281 14.01 0.61 16.19
CA MET A 281 13.63 -0.73 15.76
C MET A 281 14.32 -1.11 14.44
N ALA A 282 14.42 -0.16 13.51
CA ALA A 282 15.08 -0.32 12.22
C ALA A 282 16.57 -0.65 12.39
N SER A 283 17.28 0.07 13.27
CA SER A 283 18.70 -0.18 13.54
C SER A 283 18.94 -1.54 14.16
N CYS A 284 18.11 -1.96 15.14
CA CYS A 284 18.19 -3.29 15.74
C CYS A 284 17.90 -4.42 14.74
N LEU A 285 16.98 -4.19 13.79
CA LEU A 285 16.65 -5.17 12.73
C LEU A 285 17.65 -5.16 11.57
N GLY A 286 18.52 -4.16 11.47
CA GLY A 286 19.37 -3.93 10.29
C GLY A 286 18.57 -3.61 9.03
N LEU A 287 17.40 -2.96 9.18
CA LEU A 287 16.52 -2.55 8.08
C LEU A 287 16.54 -1.03 7.93
N PRO A 288 16.30 -0.49 6.72
CA PRO A 288 16.12 0.95 6.56
C PRO A 288 14.78 1.40 7.13
N ALA A 289 14.80 2.50 7.89
CA ALA A 289 13.61 3.27 8.24
C ALA A 289 13.21 4.17 7.07
N THR A 290 11.94 4.14 6.66
CA THR A 290 11.47 4.85 5.46
C THR A 290 10.27 5.73 5.75
N ASP A 291 10.05 6.76 4.92
CA ASP A 291 8.87 7.61 4.92
C ASP A 291 7.71 7.05 4.07
N TYR A 292 7.73 5.76 3.76
CA TYR A 292 6.64 5.12 3.04
C TYR A 292 5.40 5.02 3.94
N VAL A 293 4.23 5.32 3.37
CA VAL A 293 2.91 5.19 3.99
C VAL A 293 1.91 4.64 3.00
N MET A 294 0.83 4.03 3.48
CA MET A 294 -0.30 3.60 2.64
C MET A 294 -1.36 4.68 2.55
N GLU A 295 -1.55 5.25 1.35
CA GLU A 295 -2.67 6.12 1.03
C GLU A 295 -3.71 5.36 0.21
N GLY A 296 -4.81 4.98 0.87
CA GLY A 296 -5.80 4.10 0.26
C GLY A 296 -5.23 2.70 -0.01
N ARG A 297 -5.00 2.38 -1.29
CA ARG A 297 -4.38 1.12 -1.75
C ARG A 297 -2.97 1.34 -2.33
N VAL A 298 -2.53 2.59 -2.44
CA VAL A 298 -1.27 2.94 -3.11
C VAL A 298 -0.21 3.22 -2.04
N PRO A 299 0.94 2.55 -2.08
CA PRO A 299 2.08 2.94 -1.28
C PRO A 299 2.65 4.25 -1.81
N VAL A 300 2.83 5.24 -0.93
CA VAL A 300 3.41 6.53 -1.26
C VAL A 300 4.59 6.84 -0.34
N ARG A 301 5.61 7.52 -0.85
CA ARG A 301 6.67 8.15 -0.07
C ARG A 301 6.24 9.58 0.25
N LYS A 302 6.31 9.98 1.52
CA LYS A 302 6.06 11.38 1.91
C LYS A 302 7.32 12.23 1.70
N LEU A 303 7.19 13.37 1.01
CA LEU A 303 8.27 14.31 0.78
C LEU A 303 7.74 15.75 0.79
N GLY A 304 8.10 16.55 1.81
CA GLY A 304 7.67 17.96 1.91
C GLY A 304 6.15 18.15 1.85
N GLY A 305 5.39 17.28 2.51
CA GLY A 305 3.91 17.23 2.47
C GLY A 305 3.33 16.41 1.30
N LEU A 306 4.06 16.28 0.19
CA LEU A 306 3.60 15.57 -1.00
C LEU A 306 3.62 14.05 -0.82
N SER A 307 2.62 13.40 -1.42
CA SER A 307 2.50 11.95 -1.57
C SER A 307 3.01 11.51 -2.94
N LEU A 308 4.17 10.86 -2.96
CA LEU A 308 4.78 10.34 -4.18
C LEU A 308 4.52 8.83 -4.29
N PRO A 309 3.71 8.35 -5.24
CA PRO A 309 3.42 6.92 -5.36
C PRO A 309 4.70 6.14 -5.68
N VAL A 310 4.98 5.05 -4.93
CA VAL A 310 6.18 4.24 -5.15
C VAL A 310 6.22 3.68 -6.57
N GLU A 311 5.06 3.24 -7.08
CA GLU A 311 4.84 2.95 -8.49
C GLU A 311 3.84 3.96 -9.06
N PRO A 312 4.26 4.85 -9.98
CA PRO A 312 3.35 5.80 -10.60
C PRO A 312 2.21 5.09 -11.34
N PRO A 313 0.92 5.40 -11.05
CA PRO A 313 -0.23 4.80 -11.73
C PRO A 313 -0.15 4.91 -13.25
N ALA A 314 0.42 6.01 -13.74
CA ALA A 314 0.63 6.23 -15.16
C ALA A 314 1.53 5.17 -15.83
N LYS A 315 2.60 4.69 -15.17
CA LYS A 315 3.45 3.62 -15.73
C LYS A 315 2.65 2.34 -15.93
N ALA A 316 1.82 1.97 -14.95
CA ALA A 316 0.93 0.82 -15.06
C ALA A 316 -0.16 1.03 -16.13
N ALA A 317 -0.79 2.20 -16.19
CA ALA A 317 -1.77 2.54 -17.21
C ALA A 317 -1.18 2.48 -18.63
N LEU A 318 0.02 3.03 -18.85
CA LEU A 318 0.74 2.93 -20.12
C LEU A 318 1.02 1.47 -20.52
N SER A 319 1.40 0.61 -19.56
CA SER A 319 1.62 -0.81 -19.84
C SER A 319 0.33 -1.54 -20.23
N LEU A 320 -0.81 -1.15 -19.63
CA LEU A 320 -2.13 -1.69 -19.96
C LEU A 320 -2.58 -1.26 -21.35
N LEU A 321 -2.42 0.02 -21.70
CA LEU A 321 -2.73 0.56 -23.03
C LEU A 321 -1.91 -0.12 -24.13
N ARG A 322 -0.60 -0.29 -23.91
CA ARG A 322 0.28 -1.01 -24.86
C ARG A 322 -0.14 -2.48 -25.04
N ARG A 323 -0.59 -3.14 -23.97
CA ARG A 323 -1.07 -4.53 -24.04
C ARG A 323 -2.37 -4.65 -24.82
N ASP A 324 -3.20 -3.62 -24.79
CA ASP A 324 -4.46 -3.51 -25.54
C ASP A 324 -4.24 -3.02 -26.99
N GLY A 325 -2.99 -2.79 -27.41
CA GLY A 325 -2.65 -2.36 -28.77
C GLY A 325 -2.79 -0.85 -29.03
N VAL A 326 -3.12 -0.04 -28.03
CA VAL A 326 -3.36 1.40 -28.21
C VAL A 326 -2.05 2.19 -28.21
N CYS A 327 -1.85 3.00 -29.26
CA CYS A 327 -0.72 3.94 -29.36
C CYS A 327 -0.89 5.05 -28.30
N VAL A 328 0.13 5.29 -27.46
CA VAL A 328 0.04 6.25 -26.34
C VAL A 328 -0.24 7.68 -26.83
N ALA A 329 0.30 8.06 -27.98
CA ALA A 329 0.05 9.37 -28.58
C ALA A 329 -1.42 9.55 -28.99
N GLU A 330 -2.03 8.51 -29.58
CA GLU A 330 -3.45 8.51 -29.95
C GLU A 330 -4.33 8.58 -28.70
N ALA A 331 -4.02 7.81 -27.66
CA ALA A 331 -4.73 7.87 -26.38
C ALA A 331 -4.68 9.27 -25.74
N LEU A 332 -3.51 9.92 -25.74
CA LEU A 332 -3.37 11.29 -25.23
C LEU A 332 -4.15 12.31 -26.06
N ALA A 333 -4.16 12.17 -27.39
CA ALA A 333 -4.92 13.04 -28.28
C ALA A 333 -6.43 12.88 -28.08
N ALA A 334 -6.92 11.64 -27.98
CA ALA A 334 -8.32 11.33 -27.71
C ALA A 334 -8.77 11.89 -26.34
N LEU A 335 -7.98 11.65 -25.29
CA LEU A 335 -8.24 12.21 -23.96
C LEU A 335 -8.25 13.74 -23.99
N ARG A 336 -7.32 14.37 -24.74
CA ARG A 336 -7.26 15.81 -24.84
C ARG A 336 -8.51 16.40 -25.49
N GLY A 337 -8.95 15.83 -26.61
CA GLY A 337 -10.15 16.29 -27.32
C GLY A 337 -11.42 16.18 -26.44
N VAL A 338 -11.58 15.07 -25.72
CA VAL A 338 -12.71 14.90 -24.78
C VAL A 338 -12.62 15.87 -23.62
N LEU A 339 -11.41 16.09 -23.09
CA LEU A 339 -11.20 16.97 -21.95
C LEU A 339 -11.51 18.43 -22.30
N ASP A 340 -11.05 18.92 -23.44
CA ASP A 340 -11.32 20.29 -23.90
C ASP A 340 -12.83 20.50 -24.14
N ALA A 341 -13.53 19.48 -24.67
CA ALA A 341 -14.99 19.51 -24.83
C ALA A 341 -15.75 19.53 -23.48
N ARG A 342 -15.30 18.75 -22.49
CA ARG A 342 -15.95 18.70 -21.16
C ARG A 342 -15.64 19.92 -20.30
N LEU A 343 -14.44 20.49 -20.40
CA LEU A 343 -14.09 21.75 -19.72
C LEU A 343 -14.93 22.93 -20.22
N SER A 344 -15.35 22.90 -21.49
CA SER A 344 -16.20 23.91 -22.11
C SER A 344 -17.71 23.63 -21.93
N GLY A 345 -18.08 22.47 -21.39
CA GLY A 345 -19.47 21.98 -21.30
C GLY A 345 -19.95 21.75 -19.87
N ALA A 346 -21.20 21.30 -19.72
CA ALA A 346 -21.83 20.99 -18.43
C ALA A 346 -21.59 19.54 -17.94
N LEU A 347 -20.88 18.71 -18.71
CA LEU A 347 -20.61 17.32 -18.37
C LEU A 347 -19.48 17.19 -17.36
N GLY A 348 -19.66 16.36 -16.34
CA GLY A 348 -18.66 16.13 -15.31
C GLY A 348 -17.34 15.56 -15.85
N LEU A 349 -16.22 15.89 -15.20
CA LEU A 349 -14.87 15.48 -15.61
C LEU A 349 -14.51 14.03 -15.23
N LYS A 350 -15.42 13.31 -14.57
CA LYS A 350 -15.24 11.91 -14.20
C LYS A 350 -15.77 11.00 -15.31
N ALA A 351 -15.03 9.95 -15.61
CA ALA A 351 -15.42 8.89 -16.54
C ALA A 351 -15.43 7.54 -15.83
N GLY A 352 -16.46 6.73 -16.10
CA GLY A 352 -16.51 5.32 -15.70
C GLY A 352 -15.73 4.42 -16.68
N PRO A 353 -15.67 3.10 -16.43
CA PRO A 353 -14.92 2.17 -17.28
C PRO A 353 -15.48 2.08 -18.71
N GLU A 354 -16.80 2.11 -18.88
CA GLU A 354 -17.45 2.04 -20.20
C GLU A 354 -17.17 3.29 -21.03
N GLU A 355 -17.32 4.48 -20.42
CA GLU A 355 -16.97 5.75 -21.03
C GLU A 355 -15.50 5.80 -21.44
N LEU A 356 -14.60 5.36 -20.54
CA LEU A 356 -13.17 5.35 -20.81
C LEU A 356 -12.79 4.39 -21.94
N ALA A 357 -13.40 3.20 -21.96
CA ALA A 357 -13.19 2.22 -23.04
C ALA A 357 -13.62 2.79 -24.40
N ALA A 358 -14.75 3.50 -24.44
CA ALA A 358 -15.23 4.16 -25.66
C ALA A 358 -14.33 5.32 -26.09
N MET A 359 -13.84 6.15 -25.15
CA MET A 359 -12.94 7.26 -25.46
C MET A 359 -11.59 6.82 -26.01
N LEU A 360 -11.07 5.68 -25.52
CA LEU A 360 -9.75 5.17 -25.87
C LEU A 360 -9.79 4.05 -26.93
N CYS A 361 -10.98 3.70 -27.43
CA CYS A 361 -11.20 2.59 -28.36
C CYS A 361 -10.56 1.28 -27.90
N LEU A 362 -10.71 0.94 -26.61
CA LEU A 362 -10.10 -0.27 -26.04
C LEU A 362 -10.78 -1.54 -26.58
N GLU A 363 -9.98 -2.53 -26.97
CA GLU A 363 -10.48 -3.83 -27.41
C GLU A 363 -11.06 -4.64 -26.24
N GLN A 364 -10.47 -4.48 -25.04
CA GLN A 364 -10.91 -5.19 -23.84
C GLN A 364 -11.57 -4.24 -22.83
N PRO A 365 -12.88 -4.40 -22.55
CA PRO A 365 -13.58 -3.59 -21.53
C PRO A 365 -12.96 -3.69 -20.13
N LEU A 366 -12.33 -4.84 -19.83
CA LEU A 366 -11.61 -5.07 -18.58
C LEU A 366 -10.40 -4.16 -18.40
N THR A 367 -9.75 -3.75 -19.50
CA THR A 367 -8.58 -2.86 -19.46
C THR A 367 -8.96 -1.48 -18.91
N ALA A 368 -10.09 -0.91 -19.33
CA ALA A 368 -10.60 0.35 -18.78
C ALA A 368 -10.87 0.25 -17.26
N GLY A 369 -11.51 -0.84 -16.83
CA GLY A 369 -11.76 -1.08 -15.41
C GLY A 369 -10.46 -1.17 -14.59
N GLN A 370 -9.43 -1.82 -15.14
CA GLN A 370 -8.11 -1.88 -14.52
C GLN A 370 -7.45 -0.50 -14.43
N ILE A 371 -7.53 0.32 -15.48
CA ILE A 371 -6.99 1.70 -15.47
C ILE A 371 -7.71 2.56 -14.44
N CYS A 372 -9.05 2.57 -14.42
CA CYS A 372 -9.81 3.35 -13.43
C CYS A 372 -9.48 2.95 -11.99
N ALA A 373 -9.29 1.64 -11.74
CA ALA A 373 -8.95 1.11 -10.42
C ALA A 373 -7.55 1.54 -9.90
N LEU A 374 -6.66 2.04 -10.77
CA LEU A 374 -5.35 2.58 -10.39
C LEU A 374 -5.47 3.97 -9.73
N TYR A 375 -6.46 4.78 -10.13
CA TYR A 375 -6.59 6.17 -9.67
C TYR A 375 -7.58 6.31 -8.50
N THR A 376 -8.72 5.60 -8.55
CA THR A 376 -9.76 5.73 -7.52
C THR A 376 -10.32 4.38 -7.06
N LYS A 377 -11.16 4.40 -6.02
CA LYS A 377 -11.81 3.19 -5.47
C LYS A 377 -13.19 2.92 -6.05
N ASP A 378 -13.85 3.95 -6.55
CA ASP A 378 -15.18 3.93 -7.16
C ASP A 378 -15.14 3.50 -8.64
N ASN A 379 -13.99 3.05 -9.14
CA ASN A 379 -13.75 2.68 -10.53
C ASN A 379 -14.09 3.80 -11.53
N THR A 380 -13.99 5.06 -11.09
CA THR A 380 -14.07 6.23 -11.97
C THR A 380 -12.70 6.90 -12.08
N VAL A 381 -12.46 7.69 -13.11
CA VAL A 381 -11.22 8.46 -13.22
C VAL A 381 -11.53 9.90 -13.59
N ASP A 382 -10.87 10.86 -12.94
CA ASP A 382 -10.88 12.24 -13.39
C ASP A 382 -9.98 12.33 -14.62
N LEU A 383 -10.54 12.77 -15.74
CA LEU A 383 -9.84 12.82 -17.02
C LEU A 383 -8.62 13.74 -16.98
N ARG A 384 -8.62 14.80 -16.15
CA ARG A 384 -7.44 15.67 -15.94
C ARG A 384 -6.30 14.87 -15.29
N HIS A 385 -6.63 14.07 -14.27
CA HIS A 385 -5.65 13.24 -13.57
C HIS A 385 -5.07 12.19 -14.50
N LEU A 386 -5.91 11.52 -15.29
CA LEU A 386 -5.44 10.52 -16.25
C LEU A 386 -4.54 11.16 -17.32
N TYR A 387 -5.00 12.23 -17.97
CA TYR A 387 -4.26 12.89 -19.03
C TYR A 387 -2.91 13.45 -18.57
N LEU A 388 -2.88 14.19 -17.45
CA LEU A 388 -1.65 14.81 -16.95
C LEU A 388 -0.65 13.76 -16.45
N SER A 389 -1.10 12.72 -15.74
CA SER A 389 -0.22 11.65 -15.29
C SER A 389 0.32 10.80 -16.46
N LEU A 390 -0.49 10.53 -17.50
CA LEU A 390 0.01 9.86 -18.71
C LEU A 390 0.97 10.74 -19.51
N SER A 391 0.72 12.06 -19.59
CA SER A 391 1.59 13.01 -20.28
C SER A 391 2.97 13.10 -19.62
N THR A 392 3.00 13.12 -18.28
CA THR A 392 4.27 13.13 -17.52
C THR A 392 5.04 11.81 -17.67
N ALA A 393 4.35 10.68 -17.71
CA ALA A 393 5.00 9.37 -17.82
C ALA A 393 5.39 8.97 -19.26
N SER A 394 4.73 9.53 -20.29
CA SER A 394 5.01 9.18 -21.70
C SER A 394 6.31 9.78 -22.22
N GLY A 395 6.74 10.92 -21.69
CA GLY A 395 7.94 11.63 -22.13
C GLY A 395 7.82 12.39 -23.45
N PHE A 396 6.63 12.44 -24.05
CA PHE A 396 6.44 13.16 -25.33
C PHE A 396 6.46 14.68 -25.18
N THR A 397 6.16 15.18 -23.99
CA THR A 397 6.00 16.62 -23.74
C THR A 397 6.95 17.06 -22.63
N ALA A 398 7.60 18.21 -22.80
CA ALA A 398 8.49 18.77 -21.78
C ALA A 398 7.69 19.12 -20.50
N PHE A 399 8.31 18.91 -19.33
CA PHE A 399 7.66 19.18 -18.04
C PHE A 399 7.08 20.61 -17.93
N LYS A 400 7.81 21.63 -18.41
CA LYS A 400 7.33 23.02 -18.41
C LYS A 400 6.01 23.18 -19.17
N SER A 401 5.88 22.56 -20.34
CA SER A 401 4.65 22.60 -21.13
C SER A 401 3.51 21.84 -20.45
N ILE A 402 3.80 20.71 -19.81
CA ILE A 402 2.81 19.96 -19.03
C ILE A 402 2.32 20.79 -17.84
N LEU A 403 3.23 21.46 -17.13
CA LEU A 403 2.89 22.31 -15.99
C LEU A 403 2.00 23.48 -16.43
N HIS A 404 2.33 24.14 -17.55
CA HIS A 404 1.50 25.20 -18.13
C HIS A 404 0.08 24.71 -18.44
N VAL A 405 -0.03 23.55 -19.11
CA VAL A 405 -1.32 22.91 -19.39
C VAL A 405 -2.08 22.60 -18.10
N ALA A 406 -1.40 22.05 -17.10
CA ALA A 406 -2.00 21.74 -15.82
C ALA A 406 -2.48 23.01 -15.10
N PHE A 407 -1.69 24.08 -15.10
CA PHE A 407 -2.05 25.34 -14.46
C PHE A 407 -3.35 25.90 -15.06
N ASN A 408 -3.44 25.98 -16.40
CA ASN A 408 -4.64 26.45 -17.09
C ASN A 408 -5.87 25.54 -16.83
N MET A 409 -5.68 24.23 -16.66
CA MET A 409 -6.78 23.29 -16.32
C MET A 409 -7.34 23.48 -14.90
N PHE A 410 -6.55 24.06 -13.99
CA PHE A 410 -6.93 24.29 -12.60
C PHE A 410 -7.19 25.78 -12.28
N ASP A 411 -6.93 26.68 -13.24
CA ASP A 411 -7.31 28.11 -13.24
C ASP A 411 -8.31 28.41 -14.39
N PRO A 412 -9.57 27.91 -14.31
CA PRO A 412 -10.54 28.08 -15.39
C PRO A 412 -10.96 29.53 -15.61
N GLU A 413 -10.76 30.40 -14.61
CA GLU A 413 -11.10 31.82 -14.67
C GLU A 413 -9.92 32.68 -15.18
N CYS A 414 -8.78 32.05 -15.52
CA CYS A 414 -7.57 32.72 -16.00
C CYS A 414 -7.11 33.87 -15.09
N ARG A 415 -7.21 33.69 -13.77
CA ARG A 415 -6.81 34.71 -12.79
C ARG A 415 -5.30 34.89 -12.72
N GLY A 416 -4.53 33.90 -13.20
CA GLY A 416 -3.07 33.87 -13.12
C GLY A 416 -2.55 33.42 -11.75
N HIS A 417 -3.43 33.05 -10.82
CA HIS A 417 -3.08 32.58 -9.50
C HIS A 417 -3.94 31.40 -9.04
N LEU A 418 -3.35 30.42 -8.36
CA LEU A 418 -4.05 29.24 -7.85
C LEU A 418 -4.31 29.32 -6.33
N PRO A 419 -5.54 28.99 -5.86
CA PRO A 419 -5.78 28.78 -4.43
C PRO A 419 -5.16 27.47 -3.95
N ALA A 420 -4.98 27.33 -2.63
CA ALA A 420 -4.34 26.16 -2.02
C ALA A 420 -5.04 24.82 -2.35
N GLU A 421 -6.37 24.82 -2.46
CA GLU A 421 -7.15 23.64 -2.85
C GLU A 421 -6.87 23.21 -4.30
N ALA A 422 -6.74 24.19 -5.22
CA ALA A 422 -6.45 23.92 -6.61
C ALA A 422 -5.02 23.38 -6.81
N LEU A 423 -4.05 23.87 -6.02
CA LEU A 423 -2.69 23.32 -6.01
C LEU A 423 -2.68 21.82 -5.63
N SER A 424 -3.49 21.44 -4.64
CA SER A 424 -3.62 20.04 -4.23
C SER A 424 -4.15 19.17 -5.37
N GLY A 425 -5.16 19.66 -6.10
CA GLY A 425 -5.69 19.01 -7.30
C GLY A 425 -4.65 18.88 -8.41
N LEU A 426 -3.96 19.98 -8.73
CA LEU A 426 -2.93 20.04 -9.78
C LEU A 426 -1.79 19.06 -9.49
N MET A 427 -1.21 19.11 -8.30
CA MET A 427 -0.13 18.19 -7.91
C MET A 427 -0.63 16.74 -7.87
N GLY A 428 -1.89 16.52 -7.48
CA GLY A 428 -2.48 15.19 -7.50
C GLY A 428 -2.69 14.62 -8.89
N ALA A 429 -2.98 15.48 -9.88
CA ALA A 429 -3.09 15.10 -11.27
C ALA A 429 -1.73 14.80 -11.91
N LEU A 430 -0.70 15.60 -11.61
CA LEU A 430 0.66 15.37 -12.10
C LEU A 430 1.27 14.08 -11.52
N LEU A 431 1.11 13.86 -10.22
CA LEU A 431 1.72 12.70 -9.53
C LEU A 431 0.86 11.43 -9.61
N GLY A 432 -0.38 11.53 -10.08
CA GLY A 432 -1.32 10.41 -10.12
C GLY A 432 -1.82 9.94 -8.75
N ALA A 433 -1.61 10.71 -7.69
CA ALA A 433 -2.05 10.37 -6.32
C ALA A 433 -2.65 11.59 -5.63
N ALA A 434 -3.77 11.41 -4.92
CA ALA A 434 -4.45 12.52 -4.24
C ALA A 434 -3.55 13.17 -3.18
N GLN A 435 -3.41 14.50 -3.24
CA GLN A 435 -2.64 15.27 -2.27
C GLN A 435 -3.58 15.78 -1.17
N ARG A 436 -3.10 15.83 0.07
CA ARG A 436 -3.89 16.28 1.24
C ARG A 436 -3.16 17.30 2.09
N ASP A 437 -1.85 17.41 1.94
CA ASP A 437 -0.99 18.26 2.73
C ASP A 437 -0.02 19.00 1.80
N THR A 438 -0.55 20.02 1.12
CA THR A 438 0.21 20.89 0.21
C THR A 438 0.52 22.25 0.82
N ALA A 439 0.21 22.46 2.09
CA ALA A 439 0.39 23.75 2.77
C ALA A 439 1.85 24.22 2.75
N GLN A 440 2.80 23.32 2.98
CA GLN A 440 4.23 23.65 2.92
C GLN A 440 4.69 24.05 1.52
N LEU A 441 4.21 23.34 0.49
CA LEU A 441 4.53 23.67 -0.90
C LEU A 441 3.89 25.01 -1.29
N TYR A 442 2.64 25.23 -0.88
CA TYR A 442 1.93 26.49 -1.11
C TYR A 442 2.68 27.64 -0.46
N ALA A 443 3.02 27.56 0.83
CA ALA A 443 3.76 28.59 1.53
C ALA A 443 5.16 28.84 0.94
N ALA A 444 5.83 27.81 0.42
CA ALA A 444 7.14 27.97 -0.22
C ALA A 444 7.06 28.63 -1.60
N ALA A 445 5.94 28.47 -2.31
CA ALA A 445 5.76 28.95 -3.68
C ALA A 445 4.99 30.26 -3.76
N SER A 446 4.03 30.52 -2.88
CA SER A 446 3.23 31.74 -2.90
C SER A 446 4.03 32.98 -2.50
N ARG A 447 3.70 34.10 -3.15
CA ARG A 447 4.11 35.45 -2.76
C ARG A 447 2.83 36.26 -2.54
N ASP A 448 2.71 36.93 -1.39
CA ASP A 448 1.51 37.69 -1.00
C ASP A 448 0.21 36.86 -1.09
N ASP A 449 0.26 35.59 -0.67
CA ASP A 449 -0.84 34.61 -0.77
C ASP A 449 -1.36 34.33 -2.19
N GLN A 450 -0.58 34.69 -3.21
CA GLN A 450 -0.87 34.34 -4.60
C GLN A 450 0.19 33.36 -5.13
N LEU A 451 -0.28 32.25 -5.69
CA LEU A 451 0.57 31.24 -6.31
C LEU A 451 0.51 31.34 -7.83
N THR A 452 1.60 31.82 -8.45
CA THR A 452 1.72 31.90 -9.91
C THR A 452 2.36 30.64 -10.52
N GLU A 453 2.21 30.45 -11.82
CA GLU A 453 2.85 29.34 -12.55
C GLU A 453 4.39 29.40 -12.45
N GLU A 454 4.96 30.59 -12.62
CA GLU A 454 6.40 30.81 -12.58
C GLU A 454 6.97 30.51 -11.19
N ASP A 455 6.26 30.89 -10.14
CA ASP A 455 6.65 30.59 -8.76
C ASP A 455 6.60 29.10 -8.45
N LEU A 456 5.55 28.41 -8.90
CA LEU A 456 5.46 26.97 -8.74
C LEU A 456 6.58 26.24 -9.50
N LEU A 457 6.85 26.64 -10.75
CA LEU A 457 7.95 26.10 -11.55
C LEU A 457 9.30 26.33 -10.88
N ARG A 458 9.53 27.55 -10.34
CA ARG A 458 10.73 27.91 -9.60
C ARG A 458 10.93 26.98 -8.41
N VAL A 459 9.94 26.86 -7.52
CA VAL A 459 10.06 25.99 -6.33
C VAL A 459 10.27 24.53 -6.71
N LEU A 460 9.53 24.01 -7.69
CA LEU A 460 9.67 22.62 -8.14
C LEU A 460 11.04 22.33 -8.79
N THR A 461 11.78 23.34 -9.24
CA THR A 461 13.08 23.16 -9.90
C THR A 461 14.28 23.58 -9.04
N THR A 462 14.11 24.50 -8.09
CA THR A 462 15.20 25.04 -7.28
C THR A 462 15.17 24.61 -5.82
N HIS A 463 14.00 24.29 -5.26
CA HIS A 463 13.90 23.95 -3.84
C HIS A 463 14.45 22.54 -3.58
N PRO A 464 15.38 22.35 -2.63
CA PRO A 464 16.09 21.06 -2.45
C PRO A 464 15.13 19.89 -2.19
N THR A 465 14.04 20.13 -1.46
CA THR A 465 13.02 19.11 -1.19
C THR A 465 12.20 18.74 -2.42
N TYR A 466 11.80 19.72 -3.24
CA TYR A 466 10.81 19.53 -4.32
C TYR A 466 11.44 19.23 -5.67
N GLN A 467 12.70 19.62 -5.88
CA GLN A 467 13.45 19.29 -7.10
C GLN A 467 13.56 17.78 -7.34
N VAL A 468 13.59 16.99 -6.27
CA VAL A 468 13.56 15.52 -6.33
C VAL A 468 12.29 15.02 -7.01
N VAL A 469 11.15 15.69 -6.81
CA VAL A 469 9.87 15.32 -7.43
C VAL A 469 9.96 15.43 -8.95
N VAL A 470 10.46 16.57 -9.44
CA VAL A 470 10.62 16.77 -10.88
C VAL A 470 11.62 15.78 -11.46
N ASN A 471 12.77 15.62 -10.81
CA ASN A 471 13.85 14.80 -11.32
C ASN A 471 13.57 13.29 -11.32
N GLN A 472 12.80 12.78 -10.34
CA GLN A 472 12.58 11.33 -10.18
C GLN A 472 11.19 10.87 -10.66
N TYR A 473 10.17 11.73 -10.58
CA TYR A 473 8.78 11.33 -10.85
C TYR A 473 8.18 11.98 -12.10
N LEU A 474 8.65 13.17 -12.47
CA LEU A 474 8.08 13.95 -13.58
C LEU A 474 9.05 14.07 -14.77
N LYS A 475 10.22 13.42 -14.70
CA LYS A 475 11.10 13.21 -15.86
C LYS A 475 10.83 11.82 -16.47
N PRO A 476 10.76 11.71 -17.80
CA PRO A 476 10.71 10.41 -18.45
C PRO A 476 12.00 9.63 -18.24
N GLU A 477 11.90 8.30 -18.11
CA GLU A 477 13.04 7.41 -18.34
C GLU A 477 13.56 7.67 -19.77
N GLU A 478 14.88 7.74 -19.95
CA GLU A 478 15.53 8.05 -21.23
C GLU A 478 14.80 7.40 -22.41
N ALA A 479 14.39 8.24 -23.36
CA ALA A 479 13.67 7.85 -24.56
C ALA A 479 14.49 6.83 -25.37
N GLY A 480 14.19 5.55 -25.20
CA GLY A 480 14.24 4.65 -26.34
C GLY A 480 13.22 5.17 -27.35
N SER A 481 13.70 5.45 -28.58
CA SER A 481 12.91 6.01 -29.69
C SER A 481 11.50 5.42 -29.74
N PRO A 482 10.44 6.22 -30.00
CA PRO A 482 9.10 5.68 -30.15
C PRO A 482 9.10 4.63 -31.27
N PRO A 483 8.58 3.41 -31.04
CA PRO A 483 8.36 2.49 -32.15
C PRO A 483 7.34 3.13 -33.09
N PRO A 484 7.54 3.05 -34.42
CA PRO A 484 6.58 3.63 -35.36
C PRO A 484 5.22 2.94 -35.20
N CYS A 485 4.18 3.73 -34.89
CA CYS A 485 2.79 3.25 -34.90
C CYS A 485 2.46 2.91 -36.37
N SER A 486 2.37 1.61 -36.69
CA SER A 486 2.04 1.14 -38.03
C SER A 486 0.55 1.39 -38.30
N SER A 487 0.26 2.29 -39.24
CA SER A 487 -1.09 2.54 -39.73
C SER A 487 -1.64 1.30 -40.45
N SER A 488 -2.49 0.53 -39.77
CA SER A 488 -3.34 -0.49 -40.42
C SER A 488 -4.56 0.19 -41.06
N THR A 489 -4.36 0.89 -42.18
CA THR A 489 -5.47 1.24 -43.09
C THR A 489 -5.69 0.08 -44.06
N ASN A 490 -6.47 -0.92 -43.66
CA ASN A 490 -7.07 -1.87 -44.61
C ASN A 490 -8.39 -1.30 -45.12
N GLY A 491 -8.30 -0.29 -45.99
CA GLY A 491 -9.40 0.16 -46.81
C GLY A 491 -9.64 -0.85 -47.93
N LYS A 492 -10.70 -1.66 -47.81
CA LYS A 492 -11.24 -2.45 -48.92
C LYS A 492 -11.74 -1.50 -50.01
N ALA A 493 -10.90 -1.24 -51.01
CA ALA A 493 -11.35 -0.70 -52.28
C ALA A 493 -11.70 -1.87 -53.21
N VAL A 494 -12.99 -2.15 -53.30
CA VAL A 494 -13.60 -2.93 -54.38
C VAL A 494 -13.44 -2.14 -55.66
N ASN A 495 -12.81 -2.70 -56.70
CA ASN A 495 -13.09 -2.26 -58.05
C ASN A 495 -13.02 -3.43 -59.06
N ASN A 496 -14.03 -3.45 -59.92
CA ASN A 496 -14.46 -4.55 -60.77
C ASN A 496 -13.71 -4.61 -62.12
N ASN A 497 -13.65 -5.83 -62.67
CA ASN A 497 -13.72 -6.21 -64.09
C ASN A 497 -12.61 -5.75 -65.07
N ARG A 498 -11.85 -6.72 -65.62
CA ARG A 498 -12.15 -7.36 -66.92
C ARG A 498 -11.09 -8.40 -67.35
N ASN A 499 -11.60 -9.53 -67.85
CA ASN A 499 -11.05 -10.52 -68.77
C ASN A 499 -9.74 -10.16 -69.51
N MET A 500 -8.79 -11.11 -69.55
CA MET A 500 -8.55 -11.87 -70.79
C MET A 500 -7.66 -13.11 -70.57
N SER A 501 -8.04 -14.14 -71.31
CA SER A 501 -7.48 -15.49 -71.37
C SER A 501 -6.22 -15.57 -72.25
N ASN A 502 -5.54 -16.72 -72.11
CA ASN A 502 -4.60 -17.39 -73.01
C ASN A 502 -3.12 -17.02 -72.96
N GLY A 503 -2.29 -18.07 -72.80
CA GLY A 503 -0.91 -18.08 -73.25
C GLY A 503 -0.03 -19.13 -72.58
N ASN A 504 -0.25 -20.42 -72.90
CA ASN A 504 0.73 -21.49 -72.67
C ASN A 504 2.13 -21.08 -73.13
N THR A 505 3.16 -21.36 -72.33
CA THR A 505 4.35 -22.15 -72.75
C THR A 505 5.33 -22.33 -71.59
N THR A 506 5.49 -23.58 -71.16
CA THR A 506 6.74 -24.12 -70.60
C THR A 506 7.69 -24.45 -71.77
N PRO A 507 9.02 -24.50 -71.54
CA PRO A 507 9.61 -25.81 -71.28
C PRO A 507 10.69 -25.83 -70.19
N SER A 508 11.00 -27.07 -69.84
CA SER A 508 11.91 -27.59 -68.83
C SER A 508 13.40 -27.30 -69.05
N SER A 509 14.18 -27.29 -67.97
CA SER A 509 15.26 -28.25 -67.68
C SER A 509 15.94 -27.85 -66.36
N ASN A 510 15.89 -28.64 -65.28
CA ASN A 510 16.67 -29.83 -64.93
C ASN A 510 18.19 -29.62 -64.81
N LYS A 511 18.70 -29.59 -63.56
CA LYS A 511 19.92 -30.28 -63.03
C LYS A 511 20.07 -29.91 -61.53
N LYS A 512 19.93 -30.81 -60.54
CA LYS A 512 20.87 -31.87 -60.06
C LYS A 512 22.26 -31.27 -59.78
N THR A 513 22.82 -31.26 -58.58
CA THR A 513 23.28 -32.32 -57.62
C THR A 513 24.04 -31.53 -56.52
N ASP A 514 24.26 -31.93 -55.27
CA ASP A 514 23.97 -33.08 -54.41
C ASP A 514 24.03 -32.56 -52.96
#